data_AF-A0A955SFE0-F1
#
_entry.id   AF-A0A955SFE0-F1
#
_cell.length_a   1.000
_cell.length_b   1.000
_cell.length_c   1.000
_cell.angle_alpha   90.00
_cell.angle_beta   90.00
_cell.angle_gamma   90.00
#
_symmetry.space_group_name_H-M   'P 1'
#
loop_
_entity.id
_entity.type
_entity.pdbx_description
1 polymer ?
#
loop_
_entity_poly.entity_id
_entity_poly.type
_entity_poly.pdbx_seq_one_letter_code
_entity_poly.pdbx_strand_id
1 'polypeptide(L)'
;CELGLDPETELRRVNYGDYRRMGIAWAIAKRTTVSQDWIAERLGMKSRQNVSQQVRRFDQMPPRNLPKALRQWKRKWTITD
;
A
#
# COMPACT_ATOMS: atom_id res chain seq x y z
N CYS A 1 -14.76 -13.49 -7.60
CA CYS A 1 -14.27 -12.40 -8.47
C CYS A 1 -14.43 -12.82 -9.92
N GLU A 2 -15.29 -12.14 -10.69
CA GLU A 2 -15.69 -12.47 -12.08
C GLU A 2 -14.55 -12.40 -13.12
N LEU A 3 -13.32 -12.04 -12.73
CA LEU A 3 -12.15 -11.96 -13.61
C LEU A 3 -11.11 -13.06 -13.38
N GLY A 4 -11.35 -14.01 -12.45
CA GLY A 4 -10.38 -15.06 -12.12
C GLY A 4 -9.07 -14.57 -11.48
N LEU A 5 -8.96 -13.27 -11.22
CA LEU A 5 -7.81 -12.63 -10.57
C LEU A 5 -8.10 -12.50 -9.08
N ASP A 6 -7.22 -13.09 -8.26
CA ASP A 6 -7.16 -12.82 -6.84
C ASP A 6 -6.37 -11.50 -6.62
N PRO A 7 -7.01 -10.45 -6.06
CA PRO A 7 -6.34 -9.18 -5.80
C PRO A 7 -5.09 -9.32 -4.92
N GLU A 8 -5.06 -10.25 -3.96
CA GLU A 8 -3.86 -10.48 -3.14
C GLU A 8 -2.71 -11.04 -4.01
N THR A 9 -3.00 -12.03 -4.86
CA THR A 9 -2.03 -12.62 -5.78
C THR A 9 -1.46 -11.59 -6.75
N GLU A 10 -2.30 -10.74 -7.36
CA GLU A 10 -1.84 -9.67 -8.24
C GLU A 10 -0.98 -8.65 -7.50
N LEU A 11 -1.33 -8.32 -6.26
CA LEU A 11 -0.54 -7.42 -5.42
C LEU A 11 0.82 -8.01 -5.01
N ARG A 12 0.95 -9.33 -4.94
CA ARG A 12 2.23 -10.02 -4.69
C ARG A 12 3.12 -10.07 -5.93
N ARG A 13 2.54 -10.12 -7.13
CA ARG A 13 3.26 -10.13 -8.42
C ARG A 13 3.87 -8.79 -8.81
N VAL A 14 3.42 -7.71 -8.18
CA VAL A 14 3.88 -6.37 -8.52
C VAL A 14 5.40 -6.21 -8.28
N ASN A 15 6.09 -5.59 -9.24
CA ASN A 15 7.54 -5.42 -9.20
C ASN A 15 8.03 -4.59 -8.01
N TYR A 16 9.28 -4.82 -7.62
CA TYR A 16 9.99 -4.01 -6.66
C TYR A 16 10.00 -2.53 -7.10
N GLY A 17 9.58 -1.61 -6.23
CA GLY A 17 9.45 -0.18 -6.54
C GLY A 17 8.06 0.28 -6.97
N ASP A 18 7.07 -0.62 -7.08
CA ASP A 18 5.70 -0.21 -7.34
C ASP A 18 5.02 0.39 -6.10
N TYR A 19 4.63 1.65 -6.22
CA TYR A 19 3.98 2.42 -5.16
C TYR A 19 2.59 1.91 -4.77
N ARG A 20 1.93 1.06 -5.59
CA ARG A 20 0.60 0.50 -5.28
C ARG A 20 0.61 -0.32 -4.00
N ARG A 21 1.60 -1.21 -3.84
CA ARG A 21 1.74 -2.05 -2.64
C ARG A 21 2.01 -1.18 -1.40
N MET A 22 2.87 -0.18 -1.55
CA MET A 22 3.16 0.79 -0.48
C MET A 22 1.92 1.60 -0.09
N GLY A 23 1.14 2.05 -1.08
CA GLY A 23 -0.08 2.82 -0.86
C GLY A 23 -1.17 2.02 -0.16
N ILE A 24 -1.35 0.74 -0.52
CA ILE A 24 -2.29 -0.15 0.15
C ILE A 24 -1.84 -0.43 1.60
N ALA A 25 -0.57 -0.73 1.81
CA ALA A 25 -0.02 -0.90 3.16
C ALA A 25 -0.25 0.35 4.02
N TRP A 26 -0.04 1.54 3.46
CA TRP A 26 -0.28 2.82 4.14
C TRP A 26 -1.76 3.01 4.49
N ALA A 27 -2.68 2.76 3.57
CA ALA A 27 -4.11 2.93 3.83
C ALA A 27 -4.61 1.96 4.91
N ILE A 28 -4.20 0.68 4.88
CA ILE A 28 -4.55 -0.30 5.90
C ILE A 28 -4.00 0.14 7.26
N ALA A 29 -2.71 0.51 7.33
CA ALA A 29 -2.07 0.92 8.57
C ALA A 29 -2.65 2.20 9.20
N LYS A 30 -3.18 3.13 8.38
CA LYS A 30 -3.79 4.38 8.86
C LYS A 30 -5.22 4.20 9.38
N ARG A 31 -5.97 3.24 8.84
CA ARG A 31 -7.43 3.13 9.05
C ARG A 31 -7.87 1.87 9.77
N THR A 32 -6.94 0.98 10.07
CA THR A 32 -7.24 -0.28 10.77
C THR A 32 -6.22 -0.49 11.88
N THR A 33 -6.55 -1.38 12.81
CA THR A 33 -5.69 -1.76 13.95
C THR A 33 -4.93 -3.07 13.71
N VAL A 34 -4.96 -3.60 12.48
CA VAL A 34 -4.27 -4.85 12.15
C VAL A 34 -2.76 -4.69 12.31
N SER A 35 -2.08 -5.78 12.66
CA SER A 35 -0.64 -5.75 12.86
C SER A 35 0.11 -5.53 11.55
N GLN A 36 1.29 -4.91 11.62
CA GLN A 36 2.17 -4.81 10.46
C GLN A 36 2.67 -6.18 9.98
N ASP A 37 2.70 -7.18 10.85
CA ASP A 37 2.99 -8.57 10.49
C ASP A 37 1.90 -9.15 9.59
N TRP A 38 0.62 -8.87 9.90
CA TRP A 38 -0.51 -9.24 9.06
C TRP A 38 -0.44 -8.58 7.67
N ILE A 39 -0.11 -7.28 7.63
CA ILE A 39 0.08 -6.55 6.36
C ILE A 39 1.23 -7.16 5.55
N ALA A 40 2.31 -7.54 6.23
CA ALA A 40 3.49 -8.14 5.60
C ALA A 40 3.15 -9.46 4.91
N GLU A 41 2.44 -10.35 5.61
CA GLU A 41 2.00 -11.63 5.07
C GLU A 41 1.06 -11.44 3.87
N ARG A 42 0.03 -10.60 4.01
CA ARG A 42 -1.02 -10.44 3.00
C ARG A 42 -0.50 -9.82 1.71
N LEU A 43 0.30 -8.77 1.84
CA LEU A 43 0.85 -8.04 0.69
C LEU A 43 2.15 -8.62 0.15
N GLY A 44 2.66 -9.72 0.72
CA GLY A 44 3.96 -10.27 0.35
C GLY A 44 5.10 -9.28 0.58
N MET A 45 5.04 -8.53 1.68
CA MET A 45 6.14 -7.67 2.12
C MET A 45 7.01 -8.45 3.10
N LYS A 46 8.32 -8.48 2.84
CA LYS A 46 9.30 -9.35 3.52
C LYS A 46 9.22 -9.39 5.06
N SER A 47 8.86 -8.27 5.71
CA SER A 47 8.78 -8.17 7.15
C SER A 47 7.93 -6.99 7.60
N ARG A 48 7.52 -7.01 8.87
CA ARG A 48 6.91 -5.87 9.55
C ARG A 48 7.75 -4.60 9.50
N GLN A 49 9.07 -4.69 9.68
CA GLN A 49 9.97 -3.53 9.61
C GLN A 49 9.96 -2.93 8.20
N ASN A 50 9.92 -3.76 7.16
CA ASN A 50 9.76 -3.29 5.79
C ASN A 50 8.39 -2.60 5.59
N VAL A 51 7.30 -3.15 6.14
CA VAL A 51 5.99 -2.47 6.13
C VAL A 51 6.09 -1.10 6.78
N SER A 52 6.63 -1.00 8.01
CA SER A 52 6.77 0.27 8.71
C SER A 52 7.56 1.31 7.91
N GLN A 53 8.68 0.91 7.29
CA GLN A 53 9.49 1.80 6.46
C GLN A 53 8.72 2.25 5.21
N GLN A 54 8.05 1.34 4.52
CA GLN A 54 7.31 1.66 3.29
C GLN A 54 6.10 2.54 3.57
N VAL A 55 5.37 2.30 4.67
CA VAL A 55 4.28 3.17 5.14
C VAL A 55 4.80 4.57 5.39
N ARG A 56 5.90 4.72 6.16
CA ARG A 56 6.51 6.03 6.44
C ARG A 56 6.99 6.73 5.16
N ARG A 57 7.67 6.00 4.28
CA ARG A 57 8.15 6.52 2.99
C ARG A 57 7.01 7.00 2.12
N PHE A 58 5.91 6.23 2.04
CA PHE A 58 4.74 6.60 1.27
C PHE A 58 4.02 7.82 1.86
N ASP A 59 3.91 7.90 3.20
CA ASP A 59 3.29 9.01 3.90
C ASP A 59 4.02 10.33 3.59
N GLN A 60 5.35 10.31 3.70
CA GLN A 60 6.25 11.44 3.48
C GLN A 60 6.55 11.74 2.00
N MET A 61 6.08 10.89 1.07
CA MET A 61 6.40 11.04 -0.35
C MET A 61 5.76 12.31 -0.93
N PRO A 62 6.54 13.19 -1.58
CA PRO A 62 5.99 14.34 -2.27
C PRO A 62 5.01 13.91 -3.37
N PRO A 63 3.84 14.57 -3.55
CA PRO A 63 2.85 14.18 -4.55
C PRO A 63 3.39 14.12 -5.99
N ARG A 64 4.44 14.88 -6.31
CA ARG A 64 5.11 14.85 -7.62
C ARG A 64 5.83 13.53 -7.92
N ASN A 65 6.19 12.75 -6.90
CA ASN A 65 6.86 11.46 -7.04
C ASN A 65 5.87 10.29 -7.17
N LEU A 66 4.57 10.54 -6.98
CA LEU A 66 3.52 9.53 -7.14
C LEU A 66 2.90 9.61 -8.54
N PRO A 67 2.60 8.46 -9.18
CA PRO A 67 1.79 8.44 -10.40
C PRO A 67 0.47 9.19 -10.20
N LYS A 68 -0.04 9.85 -11.25
CA LYS A 68 -1.24 10.72 -11.19
C LYS A 68 -2.43 10.01 -10.53
N ALA A 69 -2.71 8.76 -10.91
CA ALA A 69 -3.80 7.97 -10.35
C ALA A 69 -3.62 7.74 -8.84
N LEU A 70 -2.40 7.41 -8.41
CA LEU A 70 -2.10 7.14 -7.00
C LEU A 70 -2.09 8.43 -6.16
N ARG A 71 -1.70 9.57 -6.74
CA ARG A 71 -1.83 10.88 -6.11
C ARG A 71 -3.30 11.26 -5.88
N GLN A 72 -4.15 11.10 -6.89
CA GLN A 72 -5.59 11.35 -6.79
C GLN A 72 -6.23 10.44 -5.75
N TRP A 73 -5.88 9.16 -5.79
CA TRP A 73 -6.30 8.18 -4.80
C TRP A 73 -5.86 8.61 -3.40
N LYS A 74 -4.56 8.82 -3.13
CA LYS A 74 -4.05 9.24 -1.81
C LYS A 74 -4.79 10.48 -1.29
N ARG A 75 -5.01 11.50 -2.14
CA ARG A 75 -5.78 12.70 -1.77
C ARG A 75 -7.22 12.38 -1.37
N LYS A 76 -7.94 11.53 -2.11
CA LYS A 76 -9.29 11.07 -1.76
C LYS A 76 -9.31 10.40 -0.38
N TRP A 77 -8.32 9.54 -0.13
CA TRP A 77 -8.18 8.84 1.15
C TRP A 77 -7.74 9.75 2.30
N THR A 78 -7.04 10.85 2.06
CA THR A 78 -6.68 11.83 3.12
C THR A 78 -7.83 12.79 3.46
N ILE A 79 -8.74 13.08 2.52
CA ILE A 79 -9.89 13.99 2.77
C ILE A 79 -11.01 13.31 3.56
N THR A 80 -11.04 11.98 3.57
CA THR A 80 -12.14 11.20 4.16
C THR A 80 -11.83 10.77 5.61
N ASP A 81 -10.66 11.12 6.16
CA ASP A 81 -10.27 10.94 7.58
C ASP A 81 -10.29 12.31 8.28
#